data_AF-A0A972CKV1-F1
#
_entry.id   AF-A0A972CKV1-F1
#
_cell.length_a   1.000
_cell.length_b   1.000
_cell.length_c   1.000
_cell.angle_alpha   90.00
_cell.angle_beta   90.00
_cell.angle_gamma   90.00
#
_symmetry.space_group_name_H-M   'P 1'
#
loop_
_entity.id
_entity.type
_entity.pdbx_description
1 polymer ?
#
loop_
_entity_poly.entity_id
_entity_poly.type
_entity_poly.pdbx_seq_one_letter_code
_entity_poly.pdbx_strand_id
1 'polypeptide(L)'
;MADKKEEKNSSSESTSISGELDWDSLPLTELDLSNEILSISSPGTYVLRGSSTSQVLVNSPGGVRLILDGVDIDSKEGPAIHVEEAKIAVIELAQNSANTLKDSSSRDDEEINGTIYSEDDLIITGSGSLFIQANFKYGIVSKDDLWIEDGDIEVISEYDGIKGKDSLNISGGKITVDALHNGIKSSNTKKLGKGHVNISGGEIIISAGNDGIKSMQKVWITGGKISVITSTEGIEAPEIVIDGGDIDIYATDDGINASASDIIKTGLIMTINGGNLYVEVGPGDTDALDSNGDLSITGGRIELVGRSAVDFDGNGSFTGGTLIINGQEVSELPNQMMGGPGGQRPEQGPGQRPGQRP
;
A
#
# COMPACT_ATOMS: atom_id res chain seq x y z
N MET A 1 34.59 27.78 12.49
CA MET A 1 34.67 26.35 12.13
C MET A 1 33.24 25.90 11.92
N ALA A 2 32.89 25.57 10.68
CA ALA A 2 31.56 25.11 10.32
C ALA A 2 31.50 23.60 10.55
N ASP A 3 30.61 23.16 11.43
CA ASP A 3 30.30 21.74 11.58
C ASP A 3 29.40 21.31 10.42
N LYS A 4 29.98 20.52 9.52
CA LYS A 4 29.25 19.75 8.52
C LYS A 4 28.44 18.68 9.25
N LYS A 5 27.12 18.83 9.28
CA LYS A 5 26.22 17.67 9.42
C LYS A 5 26.28 16.91 8.10
N GLU A 6 26.75 15.67 8.16
CA GLU A 6 26.56 14.71 7.07
C GLU A 6 25.05 14.47 6.90
N GLU A 7 24.53 14.86 5.75
CA GLU A 7 23.27 14.33 5.22
C GLU A 7 23.45 12.83 5.01
N LYS A 8 22.71 12.02 5.77
CA LYS A 8 22.50 10.62 5.43
C LYS A 8 21.47 10.55 4.30
N ASN A 9 21.96 10.09 3.15
CA ASN A 9 21.23 9.83 1.92
C ASN A 9 20.06 8.85 2.14
N SER A 10 18.88 9.16 1.58
CA SER A 10 17.61 8.42 1.70
C SER A 10 17.59 7.15 0.86
N SER A 11 18.13 6.05 1.38
CA SER A 11 18.12 4.72 0.74
C SER A 11 17.84 3.59 1.72
N SER A 12 16.99 3.80 2.72
CA SER A 12 16.63 2.74 3.66
C SER A 12 15.57 1.82 3.06
N GLU A 13 16.02 0.88 2.23
CA GLU A 13 15.34 -0.40 2.07
C GLU A 13 15.24 -1.03 3.47
N SER A 14 14.05 -1.16 4.04
CA SER A 14 13.84 -1.85 5.32
C SER A 14 14.01 -3.34 5.09
N THR A 15 15.22 -3.85 5.33
CA THR A 15 15.52 -5.28 5.29
C THR A 15 14.61 -6.02 6.26
N SER A 16 14.02 -7.14 5.82
CA SER A 16 13.22 -7.98 6.71
C SER A 16 14.02 -8.44 7.92
N ILE A 17 13.37 -8.44 9.08
CA ILE A 17 13.95 -8.83 10.37
C ILE A 17 13.66 -10.29 10.73
N SER A 18 13.06 -11.08 9.83
CA SER A 18 12.71 -12.49 10.07
C SER A 18 13.91 -13.35 10.49
N GLY A 19 15.10 -13.01 10.00
CA GLY A 19 16.37 -13.67 10.32
C GLY A 19 17.11 -13.14 11.57
N GLU A 20 16.58 -12.14 12.28
CA GLU A 20 17.20 -11.59 13.49
C GLU A 20 17.03 -12.48 14.74
N LEU A 21 16.12 -13.46 14.66
CA LEU A 21 15.86 -14.43 15.72
C LEU A 21 16.33 -15.82 15.31
N ASP A 22 17.03 -16.49 16.22
CA ASP A 22 17.36 -17.91 16.09
C ASP A 22 16.14 -18.76 16.46
N TRP A 23 15.24 -18.96 15.49
CA TRP A 23 14.00 -19.72 15.67
C TRP A 23 14.23 -21.17 16.11
N ASP A 24 15.36 -21.78 15.72
CA ASP A 24 15.71 -23.15 16.09
C ASP A 24 16.06 -23.29 17.58
N SER A 25 16.41 -22.18 18.24
CA SER A 25 16.66 -22.13 19.68
C SER A 25 15.38 -22.03 20.52
N LEU A 26 14.23 -21.71 19.91
CA LEU A 26 12.96 -21.51 20.59
C LEU A 26 12.11 -22.79 20.60
N PRO A 27 11.22 -22.98 21.60
CA PRO A 27 10.33 -24.14 21.66
C PRO A 27 9.40 -24.23 20.45
N LEU A 28 9.17 -25.45 19.96
CA LEU A 28 8.13 -25.77 18.99
C LEU A 28 6.95 -26.44 19.70
N THR A 29 5.75 -25.91 19.49
CA THR A 29 4.50 -26.43 20.05
C THR A 29 3.48 -26.64 18.94
N GLU A 30 2.84 -27.79 18.89
CA GLU A 30 1.70 -28.04 17.99
C GLU A 30 0.39 -27.89 18.76
N LEU A 31 -0.56 -27.14 18.19
CA LEU A 31 -1.81 -26.77 18.83
C LEU A 31 -2.99 -26.93 17.86
N ASP A 32 -4.02 -27.64 18.30
CA ASP A 32 -5.32 -27.64 17.65
C ASP A 32 -6.16 -26.47 18.18
N LEU A 33 -6.79 -25.76 17.26
CA LEU A 33 -7.72 -24.70 17.60
C LEU A 33 -8.99 -25.27 18.26
N SER A 34 -9.55 -24.49 19.17
CA SER A 34 -10.83 -24.75 19.83
C SER A 34 -11.69 -23.49 19.79
N ASN A 35 -12.94 -23.56 20.24
CA ASN A 35 -13.83 -22.39 20.30
C ASN A 35 -13.57 -21.46 21.51
N GLU A 36 -12.42 -21.61 22.16
CA GLU A 36 -11.92 -20.71 23.20
C GLU A 36 -10.75 -19.89 22.65
N ILE A 37 -10.46 -18.75 23.27
CA ILE A 37 -9.33 -17.90 22.87
C ILE A 37 -8.02 -18.66 23.08
N LEU A 38 -7.23 -18.82 22.01
CA LEU A 38 -5.88 -19.36 22.12
C LEU A 38 -4.91 -18.25 22.53
N SER A 39 -4.46 -18.29 23.79
CA SER A 39 -3.48 -17.32 24.32
C SER A 39 -2.05 -17.82 24.20
N ILE A 40 -1.21 -17.10 23.46
CA ILE A 40 0.22 -17.35 23.30
C ILE A 40 0.99 -16.30 24.10
N SER A 41 1.61 -16.72 25.20
CA SER A 41 2.25 -15.83 26.17
C SER A 41 3.74 -16.08 26.37
N SER A 42 4.36 -16.87 25.49
CA SER A 42 5.78 -17.20 25.57
C SER A 42 6.41 -17.15 24.17
N PRO A 43 7.71 -16.80 24.08
CA PRO A 43 8.42 -16.87 22.80
C PRO A 43 8.48 -18.31 22.30
N GLY A 44 8.29 -18.50 21.00
CA GLY A 44 8.19 -19.85 20.44
C GLY A 44 7.67 -19.91 19.02
N THR A 45 7.79 -21.11 18.45
CA THR A 45 7.11 -21.51 17.21
C THR A 45 5.89 -22.33 17.55
N TYR A 46 4.74 -21.97 16.98
CA TYR A 46 3.45 -22.56 17.24
C TYR A 46 2.83 -23.02 15.93
N VAL A 47 2.67 -24.33 15.74
CA VAL A 47 1.96 -24.88 14.59
C VAL A 47 0.48 -24.99 14.92
N LEU A 48 -0.34 -24.22 14.22
CA LEU A 48 -1.77 -24.12 14.46
C LEU A 48 -2.55 -24.90 13.40
N ARG A 49 -3.54 -25.67 13.83
CA ARG A 49 -4.42 -26.47 12.94
C ARG A 49 -5.87 -26.44 13.39
N GLY A 50 -6.79 -26.76 12.48
CA GLY A 50 -8.21 -26.92 12.79
C GLY A 50 -8.97 -25.60 12.73
N SER A 51 -10.16 -25.57 13.34
CA SER A 51 -11.07 -24.44 13.24
C SER A 51 -11.45 -23.82 14.58
N SER A 52 -11.80 -22.53 14.56
CA SER A 52 -12.24 -21.79 15.74
C SER A 52 -13.29 -20.75 15.38
N THR A 53 -14.22 -20.49 16.29
CA THR A 53 -15.05 -19.27 16.28
C THR A 53 -14.52 -18.17 17.21
N SER A 54 -13.32 -18.37 17.77
CA SER A 54 -12.64 -17.48 18.71
C SER A 54 -11.35 -16.94 18.08
N GLN A 55 -10.49 -16.33 18.89
CA GLN A 55 -9.31 -15.59 18.45
C GLN A 55 -8.01 -16.32 18.82
N VAL A 56 -6.94 -16.05 18.07
CA VAL A 56 -5.56 -16.25 18.54
C VAL A 56 -5.06 -14.91 19.09
N LEU A 57 -4.69 -14.88 20.37
CA LEU A 57 -4.11 -13.71 21.05
C LEU A 57 -2.64 -13.97 21.35
N VAL A 58 -1.76 -13.15 20.81
CA VAL A 58 -0.31 -13.16 21.07
C VAL A 58 0.02 -11.99 22.00
N ASN A 59 0.56 -12.29 23.17
CA ASN A 59 1.09 -11.33 24.13
C ASN A 59 2.33 -11.94 24.80
N SER A 60 3.47 -11.81 24.15
CA SER A 60 4.72 -12.47 24.50
C SER A 60 5.88 -11.45 24.53
N PRO A 61 6.77 -11.51 25.54
CA PRO A 61 7.91 -10.59 25.66
C PRO A 61 9.03 -10.84 24.63
N GLY A 62 8.84 -11.80 23.72
CA GLY A 62 9.82 -12.18 22.70
C GLY A 62 9.15 -12.68 21.44
N GLY A 63 9.95 -13.10 20.46
CA GLY A 63 9.45 -13.45 19.13
C GLY A 63 8.51 -14.65 19.12
N VAL A 64 7.45 -14.54 18.32
CA VAL A 64 6.44 -15.60 18.14
C VAL A 64 6.28 -15.89 16.66
N ARG A 65 6.38 -17.16 16.29
CA ARG A 65 6.10 -17.65 14.94
C ARG A 65 4.85 -18.52 14.96
N LEU A 66 3.81 -18.11 14.25
CA LEU A 66 2.60 -18.87 14.04
C LEU A 66 2.68 -19.55 12.67
N ILE A 67 2.82 -20.87 12.65
CA ILE A 67 2.74 -21.67 11.43
C ILE A 67 1.28 -22.07 11.24
N LEU A 68 0.62 -21.53 10.21
CA LEU A 68 -0.76 -21.86 9.89
C LEU A 68 -0.78 -23.06 8.94
N ASP A 69 -1.29 -24.20 9.41
CA ASP A 69 -1.33 -25.47 8.69
C ASP A 69 -2.75 -26.03 8.61
N GLY A 70 -3.61 -25.36 7.85
CA GLY A 70 -5.02 -25.72 7.71
C GLY A 70 -5.90 -25.10 8.78
N VAL A 71 -5.68 -23.81 9.03
CA VAL A 71 -6.42 -22.99 10.02
C VAL A 71 -7.68 -22.40 9.40
N ASP A 72 -8.82 -22.53 10.08
CA ASP A 72 -10.09 -21.87 9.71
C ASP A 72 -10.69 -21.13 10.91
N ILE A 73 -10.47 -19.82 10.99
CA ILE A 73 -10.97 -18.97 12.07
C ILE A 73 -12.11 -18.09 11.55
N ASP A 74 -13.28 -18.19 12.18
CA ASP A 74 -14.43 -17.32 11.98
C ASP A 74 -14.79 -16.64 13.31
N SER A 75 -13.94 -15.69 13.71
CA SER A 75 -13.99 -15.03 15.02
C SER A 75 -15.28 -14.23 15.19
N LYS A 76 -15.97 -14.40 16.33
CA LYS A 76 -17.25 -13.74 16.61
C LYS A 76 -17.16 -12.43 17.41
N GLU A 77 -16.02 -12.12 18.01
CA GLU A 77 -15.89 -11.00 18.97
C GLU A 77 -14.70 -10.08 18.71
N GLY A 78 -13.89 -10.31 17.66
CA GLY A 78 -12.67 -9.53 17.40
C GLY A 78 -11.83 -10.10 16.25
N PRO A 79 -10.55 -9.70 16.11
CA PRO A 79 -9.66 -10.21 15.07
C PRO A 79 -9.61 -11.74 15.06
N ALA A 80 -9.27 -12.33 13.93
CA ALA A 80 -8.91 -13.75 13.91
C ALA A 80 -7.56 -13.97 14.61
N ILE A 81 -6.60 -13.07 14.36
CA ILE A 81 -5.30 -13.04 15.00
C ILE A 81 -5.03 -11.63 15.53
N HIS A 82 -4.82 -11.52 16.83
CA HIS A 82 -4.43 -10.29 17.50
C HIS A 82 -3.04 -10.45 18.13
N VAL A 83 -2.09 -9.64 17.70
CA VAL A 83 -0.76 -9.51 18.32
C VAL A 83 -0.76 -8.22 19.14
N GLU A 84 -0.95 -8.36 20.44
CA GLU A 84 -0.89 -7.26 21.40
C GLU A 84 0.55 -6.90 21.75
N GLU A 85 1.39 -7.92 21.93
CA GLU A 85 2.83 -7.76 22.13
C GLU A 85 3.56 -8.97 21.53
N ALA A 86 4.55 -8.71 20.69
CA ALA A 86 5.57 -9.65 20.29
C ALA A 86 6.77 -8.84 19.82
N LYS A 87 7.96 -9.13 20.33
CA LYS A 87 9.19 -8.48 19.83
C LYS A 87 9.27 -8.49 18.30
N ILE A 88 8.87 -9.63 17.70
CA ILE A 88 8.61 -9.83 16.27
C ILE A 88 7.51 -10.89 16.18
N ALA A 89 6.45 -10.64 15.40
CA ALA A 89 5.46 -11.65 15.05
C ALA A 89 5.68 -12.15 13.62
N VAL A 90 5.71 -13.47 13.43
CA VAL A 90 5.78 -14.10 12.11
C VAL A 90 4.57 -14.99 11.92
N ILE A 91 3.85 -14.80 10.81
CA ILE A 91 2.83 -15.72 10.32
C ILE A 91 3.44 -16.46 9.12
N GLU A 92 3.69 -17.75 9.28
CA GLU A 92 4.17 -18.63 8.22
C GLU A 92 3.03 -19.50 7.69
N LEU A 93 2.78 -19.43 6.39
CA LEU A 93 1.82 -20.27 5.69
C LEU A 93 2.47 -21.58 5.33
N ALA A 94 2.08 -22.67 6.00
CA ALA A 94 2.67 -23.98 5.76
C ALA A 94 2.47 -24.42 4.31
N GLN A 95 3.46 -25.08 3.72
CA GLN A 95 3.38 -25.54 2.34
C GLN A 95 2.18 -26.47 2.13
N ASN A 96 1.43 -26.27 1.03
CA ASN A 96 0.21 -27.01 0.70
C ASN A 96 -0.92 -26.87 1.73
N SER A 97 -0.85 -25.91 2.65
CA SER A 97 -1.96 -25.56 3.53
C SER A 97 -2.89 -24.54 2.88
N ALA A 98 -4.15 -24.57 3.30
CA ALA A 98 -5.14 -23.53 2.99
C ALA A 98 -5.69 -22.99 4.30
N ASN A 99 -5.55 -21.69 4.51
CA ASN A 99 -5.92 -21.03 5.75
C ASN A 99 -7.00 -19.97 5.48
N THR A 100 -7.99 -19.88 6.35
CA THR A 100 -9.09 -18.91 6.27
C THR A 100 -9.19 -18.16 7.58
N LEU A 101 -9.18 -16.83 7.51
CA LEU A 101 -9.33 -15.95 8.66
C LEU A 101 -10.46 -14.96 8.39
N LYS A 102 -11.45 -14.93 9.28
CA LYS A 102 -12.57 -14.00 9.24
C LYS A 102 -12.77 -13.38 10.60
N ASP A 103 -13.15 -12.12 10.58
CA ASP A 103 -13.42 -11.33 11.76
C ASP A 103 -14.92 -10.99 11.84
N SER A 104 -15.44 -10.74 13.05
CA SER A 104 -16.82 -10.30 13.23
C SER A 104 -17.05 -8.90 12.67
N SER A 105 -18.17 -8.70 11.95
CA SER A 105 -18.60 -7.39 11.43
C SER A 105 -19.10 -6.42 12.49
N SER A 106 -19.45 -6.92 13.68
CA SER A 106 -20.00 -6.12 14.78
C SER A 106 -19.12 -6.30 16.01
N ARG A 107 -18.52 -5.21 16.48
CA ARG A 107 -17.70 -5.19 17.69
C ARG A 107 -17.71 -3.81 18.34
N ASP A 108 -17.54 -3.80 19.66
CA ASP A 108 -17.55 -2.58 20.47
C ASP A 108 -16.21 -1.83 20.42
N ASP A 109 -15.11 -2.55 20.17
CA ASP A 109 -13.77 -1.98 20.03
C ASP A 109 -13.50 -1.60 18.56
N GLU A 110 -13.20 -0.32 18.35
CA GLU A 110 -12.86 0.23 17.03
C GLU A 110 -11.36 0.47 16.83
N GLU A 111 -10.55 0.38 17.89
CA GLU A 111 -9.10 0.58 17.83
C GLU A 111 -8.43 -0.65 17.20
N ILE A 112 -8.84 -1.85 17.64
CA ILE A 112 -8.43 -3.13 17.06
C ILE A 112 -9.31 -3.43 15.84
N ASN A 113 -8.80 -3.08 14.66
CA ASN A 113 -9.62 -2.95 13.46
C ASN A 113 -9.19 -3.82 12.26
N GLY A 114 -8.24 -4.73 12.45
CA GLY A 114 -7.84 -5.70 11.43
C GLY A 114 -8.36 -7.11 11.69
N THR A 115 -8.57 -7.92 10.65
CA THR A 115 -8.73 -9.39 10.80
C THR A 115 -7.45 -10.03 11.34
N ILE A 116 -6.31 -9.58 10.80
CA ILE A 116 -5.01 -9.70 11.45
C ILE A 116 -4.64 -8.31 11.94
N TYR A 117 -4.42 -8.17 13.23
CA TYR A 117 -4.06 -6.88 13.84
C TYR A 117 -2.85 -7.07 14.74
N SER A 118 -1.78 -6.33 14.47
CA SER A 118 -0.53 -6.34 15.24
C SER A 118 -0.18 -4.94 15.72
N GLU A 119 0.04 -4.80 17.02
CA GLU A 119 0.60 -3.58 17.60
C GLU A 119 2.11 -3.45 17.34
N ASP A 120 2.80 -4.57 17.09
CA ASP A 120 4.23 -4.65 16.78
C ASP A 120 4.49 -5.02 15.30
N ASP A 121 5.77 -5.12 14.94
CA ASP A 121 6.25 -5.61 13.65
C ASP A 121 5.68 -6.99 13.28
N LEU A 122 5.19 -7.11 12.04
CA LEU A 122 4.55 -8.31 11.52
C LEU A 122 5.21 -8.77 10.21
N ILE A 123 5.46 -10.06 10.11
CA ILE A 123 5.99 -10.70 8.91
C ILE A 123 5.02 -11.80 8.47
N ILE A 124 4.69 -11.83 7.19
CA ILE A 124 3.93 -12.91 6.55
C ILE A 124 4.83 -13.59 5.51
N THR A 125 4.94 -14.91 5.58
CA THR A 125 5.87 -15.69 4.75
C THR A 125 5.34 -17.11 4.53
N GLY A 126 6.09 -17.94 3.80
CA GLY A 126 5.71 -19.32 3.51
C GLY A 126 4.83 -19.45 2.26
N SER A 127 4.76 -20.66 1.69
CA SER A 127 4.18 -20.89 0.37
C SER A 127 2.75 -21.46 0.39
N GLY A 128 2.09 -21.48 1.56
CA GLY A 128 0.68 -21.85 1.70
C GLY A 128 -0.27 -20.75 1.21
N SER A 129 -1.57 -21.02 1.23
CA SER A 129 -2.59 -20.00 0.94
C SER A 129 -3.25 -19.45 2.19
N LEU A 130 -3.65 -18.18 2.11
CA LEU A 130 -4.34 -17.44 3.16
C LEU A 130 -5.47 -16.61 2.54
N PHE A 131 -6.71 -16.96 2.88
CA PHE A 131 -7.90 -16.17 2.56
C PHE A 131 -8.32 -15.36 3.78
N ILE A 132 -8.50 -14.05 3.61
CA ILE A 132 -8.95 -13.11 4.64
C ILE A 132 -10.26 -12.48 4.20
N GLN A 133 -11.29 -12.60 5.04
CA GLN A 133 -12.51 -11.82 4.94
C GLN A 133 -12.58 -10.85 6.14
N ALA A 134 -12.25 -9.59 5.91
CA ALA A 134 -12.41 -8.52 6.89
C ALA A 134 -13.81 -7.92 6.80
N ASN A 135 -14.69 -8.39 7.67
CA ASN A 135 -16.08 -7.93 7.73
C ASN A 135 -16.23 -6.66 8.60
N PHE A 136 -15.24 -6.32 9.43
CA PHE A 136 -15.29 -5.12 10.25
C PHE A 136 -14.74 -3.88 9.54
N LYS A 137 -13.42 -3.85 9.30
CA LYS A 137 -12.73 -2.73 8.66
C LYS A 137 -11.59 -3.25 7.79
N TYR A 138 -10.40 -3.47 8.36
CA TYR A 138 -9.17 -3.71 7.61
C TYR A 138 -8.86 -5.21 7.49
N GLY A 139 -8.19 -5.61 6.40
CA GLY A 139 -7.67 -6.98 6.24
C GLY A 139 -6.52 -7.27 7.20
N ILE A 140 -5.36 -6.69 6.90
CA ILE A 140 -4.10 -6.88 7.64
C ILE A 140 -3.62 -5.52 8.14
N VAL A 141 -3.36 -5.40 9.44
CA VAL A 141 -2.86 -4.19 10.07
C VAL A 141 -1.63 -4.49 10.91
N SER A 142 -0.52 -3.82 10.62
CA SER A 142 0.61 -3.64 11.54
C SER A 142 0.69 -2.17 11.95
N LYS A 143 0.84 -1.93 13.25
CA LYS A 143 0.99 -0.57 13.80
C LYS A 143 2.42 -0.06 13.73
N ASP A 144 3.37 -0.95 13.43
CA ASP A 144 4.74 -0.62 13.06
C ASP A 144 5.02 -1.08 11.62
N ASP A 145 6.09 -1.84 11.37
CA ASP A 145 6.49 -2.28 10.03
C ASP A 145 5.77 -3.61 9.68
N LEU A 146 5.42 -3.79 8.40
CA LEU A 146 4.82 -5.01 7.85
C LEU A 146 5.66 -5.52 6.69
N TRP A 147 6.01 -6.79 6.72
CA TRP A 147 6.65 -7.49 5.60
C TRP A 147 5.75 -8.61 5.08
N ILE A 148 5.58 -8.67 3.76
CA ILE A 148 5.01 -9.82 3.05
C ILE A 148 6.13 -10.37 2.16
N GLU A 149 6.69 -11.49 2.59
CA GLU A 149 7.83 -12.12 1.94
C GLU A 149 7.40 -13.12 0.87
N ASP A 150 6.35 -13.91 1.14
CA ASP A 150 5.79 -14.92 0.24
C ASP A 150 4.35 -15.29 0.67
N GLY A 151 3.68 -16.12 -0.14
CA GLY A 151 2.35 -16.68 0.14
C GLY A 151 1.33 -16.44 -0.98
N ASP A 152 0.28 -17.26 -1.05
CA ASP A 152 -0.91 -16.98 -1.89
C ASP A 152 -2.00 -16.36 -1.01
N ILE A 153 -2.01 -15.01 -0.96
CA ILE A 153 -2.81 -14.23 -0.02
C ILE A 153 -3.95 -13.55 -0.77
N GLU A 154 -5.18 -13.78 -0.35
CA GLU A 154 -6.38 -13.12 -0.85
C GLU A 154 -7.06 -12.36 0.29
N VAL A 155 -7.33 -11.07 0.10
CA VAL A 155 -7.94 -10.19 1.11
C VAL A 155 -9.17 -9.52 0.53
N ILE A 156 -10.34 -9.76 1.13
CA ILE A 156 -11.56 -8.99 0.91
C ILE A 156 -11.80 -8.12 2.14
N SER A 157 -11.94 -6.81 1.95
CA SER A 157 -11.95 -5.82 3.04
C SER A 157 -13.04 -4.75 2.87
N GLU A 158 -13.80 -4.50 3.93
CA GLU A 158 -14.77 -3.40 4.01
C GLU A 158 -14.12 -2.01 4.14
N TYR A 159 -12.78 -1.95 4.30
CA TYR A 159 -12.00 -0.70 4.34
C TYR A 159 -10.70 -0.86 3.54
N ASP A 160 -9.54 -0.47 4.09
CA ASP A 160 -8.25 -0.68 3.43
C ASP A 160 -7.88 -2.17 3.50
N GLY A 161 -7.27 -2.72 2.45
CA GLY A 161 -6.89 -4.13 2.39
C GLY A 161 -5.73 -4.48 3.32
N ILE A 162 -4.54 -3.98 2.99
CA ILE A 162 -3.29 -4.26 3.70
C ILE A 162 -2.64 -2.95 4.14
N LYS A 163 -2.34 -2.84 5.43
CA LYS A 163 -1.82 -1.62 6.04
C LYS A 163 -0.66 -1.87 6.99
N GLY A 164 0.52 -1.36 6.64
CA GLY A 164 1.66 -1.25 7.54
C GLY A 164 1.88 0.22 7.91
N LYS A 165 1.75 0.60 9.19
CA LYS A 165 1.76 2.01 9.55
C LYS A 165 3.12 2.66 9.29
N ASP A 166 4.21 2.07 9.78
CA ASP A 166 5.57 2.61 9.66
C ASP A 166 6.24 2.19 8.35
N SER A 167 5.93 1.02 7.82
CA SER A 167 6.20 0.66 6.42
C SER A 167 5.41 -0.57 6.02
N LEU A 168 5.21 -0.75 4.71
CA LEU A 168 4.71 -1.97 4.12
C LEU A 168 5.68 -2.42 3.03
N ASN A 169 6.30 -3.57 3.23
CA ASN A 169 7.35 -4.13 2.37
C ASN A 169 6.85 -5.42 1.74
N ILE A 170 6.85 -5.48 0.41
CA ILE A 170 6.43 -6.67 -0.34
C ILE A 170 7.61 -7.12 -1.20
N SER A 171 8.11 -8.33 -0.95
CA SER A 171 9.22 -8.90 -1.71
C SER A 171 8.84 -10.12 -2.54
N GLY A 172 7.66 -10.70 -2.31
CA GLY A 172 7.23 -11.92 -2.98
C GLY A 172 5.77 -12.25 -2.72
N GLY A 173 5.37 -13.47 -3.09
CA GLY A 173 3.99 -13.96 -2.99
C GLY A 173 3.10 -13.58 -4.17
N LYS A 174 1.90 -14.18 -4.17
CA LYS A 174 0.76 -13.81 -5.00
C LYS A 174 -0.29 -13.19 -4.09
N ILE A 175 -0.56 -11.90 -4.27
CA ILE A 175 -1.38 -11.10 -3.37
C ILE A 175 -2.56 -10.55 -4.18
N THR A 176 -3.78 -10.89 -3.79
CA THR A 176 -5.02 -10.35 -4.36
C THR A 176 -5.76 -9.56 -3.31
N VAL A 177 -6.11 -8.31 -3.60
CA VAL A 177 -6.82 -7.43 -2.67
C VAL A 177 -8.08 -6.87 -3.34
N ASP A 178 -9.23 -7.07 -2.70
CA ASP A 178 -10.50 -6.41 -3.00
C ASP A 178 -10.90 -5.58 -1.78
N ALA A 179 -10.76 -4.27 -1.88
CA ALA A 179 -10.90 -3.34 -0.77
C ALA A 179 -11.87 -2.21 -1.12
N LEU A 180 -12.82 -1.89 -0.24
CA LEU A 180 -13.74 -0.76 -0.46
C LEU A 180 -13.05 0.61 -0.35
N HIS A 181 -11.90 0.69 0.30
CA HIS A 181 -11.06 1.89 0.35
C HIS A 181 -9.73 1.64 -0.37
N ASN A 182 -8.58 1.79 0.29
CA ASN A 182 -7.28 1.66 -0.36
C ASN A 182 -6.88 0.18 -0.41
N GLY A 183 -6.30 -0.28 -1.52
CA GLY A 183 -5.79 -1.65 -1.60
C GLY A 183 -4.64 -1.88 -0.62
N ILE A 184 -3.54 -1.17 -0.85
CA ILE A 184 -2.29 -1.28 -0.09
C ILE A 184 -1.93 0.10 0.46
N LYS A 185 -1.57 0.17 1.75
CA LYS A 185 -1.32 1.46 2.40
C LYS A 185 -0.20 1.46 3.43
N SER A 186 0.54 2.57 3.49
CA SER A 186 1.29 2.97 4.68
C SER A 186 0.81 4.31 5.22
N SER A 187 0.78 4.47 6.55
CA SER A 187 -0.03 5.53 7.19
C SER A 187 0.67 6.40 8.23
N ASN A 188 1.99 6.32 8.41
CA ASN A 188 2.68 7.16 9.39
C ASN A 188 2.78 8.61 8.92
N THR A 189 2.03 9.48 9.59
CA THR A 189 2.01 10.94 9.39
C THR A 189 2.73 11.72 10.50
N LYS A 190 3.48 11.04 11.37
CA LYS A 190 4.07 11.61 12.58
C LYS A 190 5.60 11.60 12.58
N LYS A 191 6.24 10.71 11.83
CA LYS A 191 7.70 10.54 11.78
C LYS A 191 8.17 10.51 10.33
N LEU A 192 9.09 11.41 9.97
CA LEU A 192 9.74 11.39 8.65
C LEU A 192 10.59 10.12 8.48
N GLY A 193 10.63 9.58 7.27
CA GLY A 193 11.35 8.33 6.96
C GLY A 193 10.60 7.06 7.40
N LYS A 194 9.32 7.20 7.75
CA LYS A 194 8.36 6.12 7.99
C LYS A 194 7.16 6.34 7.07
N GLY A 195 6.18 5.45 7.09
CA GLY A 195 5.02 5.48 6.21
C GLY A 195 5.42 5.30 4.74
N HIS A 196 6.27 4.30 4.45
CA HIS A 196 6.66 3.94 3.09
C HIS A 196 5.94 2.67 2.62
N VAL A 197 5.64 2.57 1.33
CA VAL A 197 5.34 1.30 0.67
C VAL A 197 6.51 0.94 -0.23
N ASN A 198 7.13 -0.22 -0.02
CA ASN A 198 8.24 -0.73 -0.81
C ASN A 198 7.84 -2.05 -1.48
N ILE A 199 7.97 -2.14 -2.79
CA ILE A 199 7.64 -3.34 -3.56
C ILE A 199 8.85 -3.74 -4.40
N SER A 200 9.43 -4.90 -4.09
CA SER A 200 10.60 -5.45 -4.79
C SER A 200 10.29 -6.72 -5.58
N GLY A 201 9.13 -7.34 -5.35
CA GLY A 201 8.71 -8.56 -6.01
C GLY A 201 7.25 -8.92 -5.74
N GLY A 202 6.86 -10.12 -6.17
CA GLY A 202 5.49 -10.64 -6.04
C GLY A 202 4.61 -10.41 -7.28
N GLU A 203 3.46 -11.10 -7.31
CA GLU A 203 2.34 -10.84 -8.22
C GLU A 203 1.20 -10.21 -7.40
N ILE A 204 0.92 -8.93 -7.62
CA ILE A 204 -0.01 -8.14 -6.82
C ILE A 204 -1.17 -7.70 -7.71
N ILE A 205 -2.40 -8.04 -7.32
CA ILE A 205 -3.63 -7.71 -8.04
C ILE A 205 -4.54 -6.95 -7.09
N ILE A 206 -4.98 -5.74 -7.46
CA ILE A 206 -5.70 -4.83 -6.58
C ILE A 206 -6.98 -4.33 -7.28
N SER A 207 -8.10 -4.47 -6.58
CA SER A 207 -9.33 -3.70 -6.81
C SER A 207 -9.57 -2.86 -5.57
N ALA A 208 -9.62 -1.54 -5.74
CA ALA A 208 -9.77 -0.58 -4.66
C ALA A 208 -10.94 0.38 -4.94
N GLY A 209 -11.71 0.73 -3.92
CA GLY A 209 -12.72 1.78 -4.01
C GLY A 209 -12.15 3.20 -3.87
N ASN A 210 -10.97 3.33 -3.25
CA ASN A 210 -10.14 4.53 -3.28
C ASN A 210 -8.84 4.19 -4.02
N ASP A 211 -7.65 4.34 -3.43
CA ASP A 211 -6.40 4.25 -4.19
C ASP A 211 -5.88 2.81 -4.21
N GLY A 212 -5.27 2.41 -5.32
CA GLY A 212 -4.66 1.08 -5.44
C GLY A 212 -3.54 0.92 -4.41
N ILE A 213 -2.54 1.80 -4.50
CA ILE A 213 -1.39 1.86 -3.59
C ILE A 213 -1.25 3.29 -3.06
N LYS A 214 -1.41 3.49 -1.75
CA LYS A 214 -1.27 4.79 -1.10
C LYS A 214 -0.14 4.82 -0.08
N SER A 215 0.68 5.86 -0.08
CA SER A 215 1.65 6.10 0.98
C SER A 215 1.59 7.52 1.49
N MET A 216 1.74 7.70 2.81
CA MET A 216 1.84 9.04 3.37
C MET A 216 3.20 9.71 3.12
N GLN A 217 4.22 9.01 2.62
CA GLN A 217 5.53 9.60 2.36
C GLN A 217 6.16 9.11 1.04
N LYS A 218 6.28 7.79 0.84
CA LYS A 218 6.99 7.25 -0.32
C LYS A 218 6.42 5.93 -0.81
N VAL A 219 6.24 5.81 -2.12
CA VAL A 219 6.12 4.53 -2.82
C VAL A 219 7.42 4.27 -3.57
N TRP A 220 8.03 3.10 -3.34
CA TRP A 220 9.23 2.67 -4.06
C TRP A 220 9.04 1.29 -4.67
N ILE A 221 9.08 1.20 -6.00
CA ILE A 221 8.90 -0.04 -6.74
C ILE A 221 10.19 -0.37 -7.48
N THR A 222 10.83 -1.47 -7.12
CA THR A 222 12.04 -1.97 -7.78
C THR A 222 11.78 -3.24 -8.61
N GLY A 223 10.64 -3.89 -8.41
CA GLY A 223 10.25 -5.10 -9.11
C GLY A 223 8.81 -5.55 -8.80
N GLY A 224 8.47 -6.75 -9.26
CA GLY A 224 7.12 -7.33 -9.13
C GLY A 224 6.25 -7.16 -10.38
N LYS A 225 5.14 -7.88 -10.40
CA LYS A 225 4.05 -7.74 -11.37
C LYS A 225 2.85 -7.15 -10.64
N ILE A 226 2.49 -5.91 -10.94
CA ILE A 226 1.48 -5.14 -10.21
C ILE A 226 0.34 -4.83 -11.18
N SER A 227 -0.87 -5.24 -10.84
CA SER A 227 -2.08 -4.95 -11.61
C SER A 227 -3.10 -4.26 -10.71
N VAL A 228 -3.35 -2.98 -10.96
CA VAL A 228 -4.45 -2.23 -10.34
C VAL A 228 -5.62 -2.27 -11.33
N ILE A 229 -6.59 -3.12 -11.06
CA ILE A 229 -7.74 -3.38 -11.93
C ILE A 229 -8.72 -2.22 -11.92
N THR A 230 -8.90 -1.60 -10.75
CA THR A 230 -9.71 -0.41 -10.56
C THR A 230 -9.30 0.30 -9.29
N SER A 231 -9.30 1.63 -9.34
CA SER A 231 -9.10 2.52 -8.21
C SER A 231 -9.54 3.95 -8.56
N THR A 232 -9.61 4.84 -7.58
CA THR A 232 -9.69 6.28 -7.81
C THR A 232 -8.36 6.74 -8.40
N GLU A 233 -7.27 6.64 -7.62
CA GLU A 233 -5.91 6.79 -8.12
C GLU A 233 -5.17 5.44 -8.14
N GLY A 234 -4.30 5.19 -9.12
CA GLY A 234 -3.56 3.92 -9.16
C GLY A 234 -2.50 3.84 -8.05
N ILE A 235 -1.58 4.81 -8.05
CA ILE A 235 -0.52 4.96 -7.05
C ILE A 235 -0.49 6.42 -6.59
N GLU A 236 -0.57 6.66 -5.28
CA GLU A 236 -0.48 8.02 -4.73
C GLU A 236 0.50 8.11 -3.53
N ALA A 237 1.45 9.04 -3.62
CA ALA A 237 2.36 9.38 -2.53
C ALA A 237 3.10 10.71 -2.79
N PRO A 238 3.65 11.37 -1.76
CA PRO A 238 4.51 12.54 -1.97
C PRO A 238 5.77 12.27 -2.81
N GLU A 239 6.41 11.12 -2.60
CA GLU A 239 7.56 10.65 -3.39
C GLU A 239 7.19 9.32 -4.04
N ILE A 240 7.25 9.25 -5.37
CA ILE A 240 7.07 8.01 -6.13
C ILE A 240 8.35 7.71 -6.89
N VAL A 241 8.92 6.53 -6.66
CA VAL A 241 10.11 6.05 -7.37
C VAL A 241 9.83 4.68 -7.97
N ILE A 242 9.98 4.57 -9.29
CA ILE A 242 9.80 3.32 -10.04
C ILE A 242 11.11 2.99 -10.76
N ASP A 243 11.86 2.05 -10.19
CA ASP A 243 13.12 1.55 -10.76
C ASP A 243 12.93 0.30 -11.63
N GLY A 244 11.80 -0.39 -11.49
CA GLY A 244 11.50 -1.63 -12.21
C GLY A 244 10.06 -2.11 -12.02
N GLY A 245 9.80 -3.34 -12.46
CA GLY A 245 8.49 -3.99 -12.38
C GLY A 245 7.72 -4.05 -13.71
N ASP A 246 6.67 -4.85 -13.73
CA ASP A 246 5.64 -4.90 -14.77
C ASP A 246 4.34 -4.39 -14.16
N ILE A 247 3.92 -3.19 -14.53
CA ILE A 247 2.88 -2.41 -13.85
C ILE A 247 1.76 -2.13 -14.85
N ASP A 248 0.54 -2.56 -14.52
CA ASP A 248 -0.67 -2.38 -15.31
C ASP A 248 -1.71 -1.70 -14.41
N ILE A 249 -2.09 -0.47 -14.74
CA ILE A 249 -2.98 0.34 -13.91
C ILE A 249 -4.17 0.81 -14.75
N TYR A 250 -5.36 0.58 -14.21
CA TYR A 250 -6.55 1.35 -14.53
C TYR A 250 -7.00 2.15 -13.30
N ALA A 251 -7.11 3.47 -13.45
CA ALA A 251 -7.60 4.38 -12.43
C ALA A 251 -8.74 5.25 -12.99
N THR A 252 -9.71 5.62 -12.16
CA THR A 252 -10.82 6.48 -12.60
C THR A 252 -10.48 7.96 -12.57
N ASP A 253 -9.49 8.34 -11.77
CA ASP A 253 -8.87 9.67 -11.67
C ASP A 253 -7.44 9.58 -12.24
N ASP A 254 -6.42 9.92 -11.45
CA ASP A 254 -5.03 9.86 -11.90
C ASP A 254 -4.41 8.46 -11.81
N GLY A 255 -3.58 8.12 -12.79
CA GLY A 255 -2.92 6.82 -12.84
C GLY A 255 -1.86 6.69 -11.75
N ILE A 256 -0.89 7.61 -11.76
CA ILE A 256 0.17 7.72 -10.77
C ILE A 256 0.23 9.19 -10.35
N ASN A 257 -0.08 9.50 -9.09
CA ASN A 257 -0.13 10.86 -8.57
C ASN A 257 0.93 11.11 -7.48
N ALA A 258 1.90 11.98 -7.78
CA ALA A 258 2.78 12.51 -6.75
C ALA A 258 2.15 13.73 -6.03
N SER A 259 1.43 13.47 -4.93
CA SER A 259 0.59 14.46 -4.24
C SER A 259 1.02 14.75 -2.78
N ALA A 260 0.58 15.87 -2.22
CA ALA A 260 0.88 16.22 -0.84
C ALA A 260 0.13 15.35 0.18
N SER A 261 0.83 14.91 1.22
CA SER A 261 0.26 14.18 2.36
C SER A 261 0.19 15.05 3.61
N ASP A 262 -0.33 14.54 4.72
CA ASP A 262 -0.35 15.25 6.01
C ASP A 262 1.05 15.65 6.54
N ILE A 263 2.09 14.92 6.15
CA ILE A 263 3.45 15.10 6.65
C ILE A 263 4.41 15.70 5.61
N ILE A 264 4.22 15.43 4.32
CA ILE A 264 5.00 16.02 3.22
C ILE A 264 4.10 16.93 2.40
N LYS A 265 4.38 18.24 2.41
CA LYS A 265 3.57 19.27 1.73
C LYS A 265 4.24 19.88 0.50
N THR A 266 5.54 19.68 0.33
CA THR A 266 6.37 20.29 -0.71
C THR A 266 7.51 19.35 -1.09
N GLY A 267 8.13 19.58 -2.24
CA GLY A 267 9.18 18.68 -2.75
C GLY A 267 8.59 17.35 -3.22
N LEU A 268 7.36 17.41 -3.73
CA LEU A 268 6.67 16.27 -4.33
C LEU A 268 7.40 15.89 -5.61
N ILE A 269 7.57 14.60 -5.84
CA ILE A 269 8.36 14.13 -6.98
C ILE A 269 7.91 12.76 -7.45
N MET A 270 7.82 12.61 -8.76
CA MET A 270 7.72 11.33 -9.45
C MET A 270 9.00 11.06 -10.23
N THR A 271 9.61 9.91 -9.99
CA THR A 271 10.81 9.44 -10.72
C THR A 271 10.57 8.05 -11.29
N ILE A 272 10.71 7.90 -12.61
CA ILE A 272 10.62 6.63 -13.32
C ILE A 272 11.98 6.35 -13.99
N ASN A 273 12.72 5.41 -13.41
CA ASN A 273 14.04 4.99 -13.90
C ASN A 273 13.98 3.70 -14.74
N GLY A 274 12.91 2.92 -14.63
CA GLY A 274 12.79 1.63 -15.30
C GLY A 274 11.39 1.04 -15.26
N GLY A 275 11.28 -0.23 -15.65
CA GLY A 275 10.02 -0.99 -15.66
C GLY A 275 9.29 -1.01 -17.01
N ASN A 276 8.24 -1.83 -17.08
CA ASN A 276 7.22 -1.83 -18.13
C ASN A 276 5.91 -1.34 -17.51
N LEU A 277 5.46 -0.16 -17.90
CA LEU A 277 4.29 0.50 -17.34
C LEU A 277 3.23 0.62 -18.43
N TYR A 278 2.02 0.13 -18.14
CA TYR A 278 0.80 0.48 -18.84
C TYR A 278 -0.10 1.21 -17.84
N VAL A 279 -0.50 2.43 -18.16
CA VAL A 279 -1.34 3.25 -17.28
C VAL A 279 -2.48 3.84 -18.11
N GLU A 280 -3.70 3.41 -17.79
CA GLU A 280 -4.93 3.89 -18.38
C GLU A 280 -5.76 4.64 -17.33
N VAL A 281 -6.27 5.81 -17.71
CA VAL A 281 -7.14 6.62 -16.86
C VAL A 281 -8.53 6.77 -17.44
N GLY A 282 -9.50 6.89 -16.54
CA GLY A 282 -10.89 7.17 -16.85
C GLY A 282 -11.10 8.52 -17.53
N PRO A 283 -12.32 8.79 -18.03
CA PRO A 283 -12.65 10.07 -18.62
C PRO A 283 -12.78 11.15 -17.54
N GLY A 284 -12.20 12.31 -17.76
CA GLY A 284 -12.34 13.42 -16.82
C GLY A 284 -11.29 14.48 -17.01
N ASP A 285 -11.04 15.19 -15.93
CA ASP A 285 -9.81 15.94 -15.70
C ASP A 285 -8.90 14.94 -14.96
N THR A 286 -8.12 14.18 -15.73
CA THR A 286 -7.36 13.02 -15.26
C THR A 286 -6.06 12.93 -16.04
N ASP A 287 -5.01 12.49 -15.36
CA ASP A 287 -3.68 12.34 -15.90
C ASP A 287 -3.11 10.96 -15.61
N ALA A 288 -2.61 10.28 -16.65
CA ALA A 288 -1.98 8.98 -16.45
C ALA A 288 -0.74 9.09 -15.54
N LEU A 289 0.04 10.16 -15.68
CA LEU A 289 1.06 10.59 -14.72
C LEU A 289 0.72 12.01 -14.26
N ASP A 290 0.37 12.19 -12.98
CA ASP A 290 0.20 13.50 -12.34
C ASP A 290 1.31 13.71 -11.31
N SER A 291 1.98 14.86 -11.35
CA SER A 291 2.87 15.27 -10.29
C SER A 291 2.58 16.68 -9.85
N ASN A 292 2.13 16.86 -8.61
CA ASN A 292 2.05 18.17 -7.98
C ASN A 292 3.46 18.76 -7.64
N GLY A 293 4.52 18.26 -8.28
CA GLY A 293 5.90 18.70 -8.17
C GLY A 293 6.74 18.29 -9.38
N ASP A 294 7.95 17.77 -9.17
CA ASP A 294 8.86 17.43 -10.26
C ASP A 294 8.54 16.05 -10.88
N LEU A 295 8.69 15.93 -12.20
CA LEU A 295 8.61 14.65 -12.92
C LEU A 295 9.94 14.35 -13.62
N SER A 296 10.49 13.16 -13.37
CA SER A 296 11.68 12.67 -14.07
C SER A 296 11.50 11.27 -14.63
N ILE A 297 11.69 11.13 -15.95
CA ILE A 297 11.71 9.87 -16.65
C ILE A 297 13.11 9.66 -17.24
N THR A 298 13.82 8.65 -16.75
CA THR A 298 15.20 8.32 -17.18
C THR A 298 15.30 6.95 -17.85
N GLY A 299 14.26 6.11 -17.77
CA GLY A 299 14.22 4.80 -18.39
C GLY A 299 12.83 4.15 -18.39
N GLY A 300 12.78 2.87 -18.78
CA GLY A 300 11.56 2.07 -18.86
C GLY A 300 10.84 2.11 -20.22
N ARG A 301 9.81 1.28 -20.36
CA ARG A 301 8.81 1.35 -21.44
C ARG A 301 7.49 1.76 -20.79
N ILE A 302 6.99 2.94 -21.13
CA ILE A 302 5.82 3.55 -20.50
C ILE A 302 4.77 3.79 -21.58
N GLU A 303 3.59 3.22 -21.39
CA GLU A 303 2.44 3.35 -22.27
C GLU A 303 1.29 3.99 -21.49
N LEU A 304 0.90 5.19 -21.91
CA LEU A 304 -0.10 6.02 -21.25
C LEU A 304 -1.33 6.15 -22.15
N VAL A 305 -2.50 5.87 -21.58
CA VAL A 305 -3.79 5.95 -22.27
C VAL A 305 -4.69 6.88 -21.47
N GLY A 306 -5.09 7.99 -22.08
CA GLY A 306 -5.83 9.03 -21.37
C GLY A 306 -6.01 10.29 -22.20
N ARG A 307 -6.96 11.15 -21.80
CA ARG A 307 -7.19 12.44 -22.47
C ARG A 307 -6.04 13.40 -22.21
N SER A 308 -5.67 13.53 -20.93
CA SER A 308 -4.40 14.10 -20.53
C SER A 308 -3.54 12.93 -20.05
N ALA A 309 -2.29 12.90 -20.49
CA ALA A 309 -1.40 11.77 -20.26
C ALA A 309 -0.35 12.07 -19.20
N VAL A 310 0.09 13.32 -19.12
CA VAL A 310 1.19 13.74 -18.26
C VAL A 310 0.92 15.16 -17.81
N ASP A 311 0.86 15.37 -16.50
CA ASP A 311 0.88 16.67 -15.84
C ASP A 311 1.97 16.72 -14.75
N PHE A 312 2.54 17.92 -14.56
CA PHE A 312 3.53 18.20 -13.53
C PHE A 312 3.62 19.69 -13.16
N ASP A 313 3.53 20.05 -11.89
CA ASP A 313 3.59 21.46 -11.46
C ASP A 313 5.02 22.05 -11.41
N GLY A 314 6.02 21.17 -11.36
CA GLY A 314 7.44 21.50 -11.23
C GLY A 314 8.20 21.39 -12.55
N ASN A 315 9.38 20.77 -12.49
CA ASN A 315 10.21 20.51 -13.65
C ASN A 315 9.90 19.12 -14.21
N GLY A 316 9.56 19.05 -15.49
CA GLY A 316 9.47 17.81 -16.24
C GLY A 316 10.77 17.50 -16.97
N SER A 317 11.25 16.26 -16.87
CA SER A 317 12.40 15.78 -17.64
C SER A 317 12.14 14.39 -18.22
N PHE A 318 12.45 14.21 -19.50
CA PHE A 318 12.45 12.92 -20.17
C PHE A 318 13.80 12.75 -20.88
N THR A 319 14.64 11.87 -20.35
CA THR A 319 16.06 11.74 -20.76
C THR A 319 16.45 10.34 -21.20
N GLY A 320 15.58 9.36 -21.02
CA GLY A 320 15.79 7.98 -21.46
C GLY A 320 14.53 7.13 -21.31
N GLY A 321 14.52 5.96 -21.97
CA GLY A 321 13.35 5.07 -22.05
C GLY A 321 12.52 5.26 -23.33
N THR A 322 11.35 4.64 -23.34
CA THR A 322 10.34 4.74 -24.40
C THR A 322 9.03 5.21 -23.78
N LEU A 323 8.49 6.33 -24.28
CA LEU A 323 7.21 6.88 -23.85
C LEU A 323 6.23 6.83 -25.01
N ILE A 324 5.11 6.13 -24.81
CA ILE A 324 4.02 5.98 -25.78
C ILE A 324 2.78 6.61 -25.17
N ILE A 325 2.19 7.60 -25.85
CA ILE A 325 0.96 8.26 -25.43
C ILE A 325 -0.11 7.95 -26.48
N ASN A 326 -1.21 7.33 -26.07
CA ASN A 326 -2.33 6.96 -26.93
C ASN A 326 -1.89 6.23 -28.22
N GLY A 327 -0.96 5.29 -28.07
CA GLY A 327 -0.41 4.48 -29.17
C GLY A 327 0.59 5.20 -30.08
N GLN A 328 1.06 6.40 -29.72
CA GLN A 328 2.12 7.12 -30.45
C GLN A 328 3.35 7.29 -29.56
N GLU A 329 4.51 6.85 -30.02
CA GLU A 329 5.77 7.12 -29.34
C GLU A 329 6.13 8.61 -29.43
N VAL A 330 6.51 9.21 -28.31
CA VAL A 330 6.91 10.62 -28.21
C VAL A 330 8.38 10.74 -27.82
N SER A 331 8.99 11.86 -28.18
CA SER A 331 10.42 12.13 -27.90
C SER A 331 10.66 13.23 -26.86
N GLU A 332 9.59 13.86 -26.40
CA GLU A 332 9.58 14.89 -25.36
C GLU A 332 8.29 14.77 -24.56
N LEU A 333 8.30 15.27 -23.31
CA LEU A 333 7.07 15.42 -22.54
C LEU A 333 6.16 16.42 -23.26
N PRO A 334 4.83 16.15 -23.36
CA PRO A 334 3.92 17.06 -24.02
C PRO A 334 3.99 18.44 -23.35
N ASN A 335 4.04 19.50 -24.16
CA ASN A 335 4.04 20.87 -23.65
C ASN A 335 2.79 21.10 -22.81
N GLN A 336 2.98 21.42 -21.53
CA GLN A 336 1.91 21.93 -20.71
C GLN A 336 1.41 23.23 -21.34
N MET A 337 0.16 23.23 -21.78
CA MET A 337 -0.50 24.48 -22.07
C MET A 337 -0.71 25.18 -20.73
N MET A 338 0.31 25.93 -20.29
CA MET A 338 0.21 26.97 -19.26
C MET A 338 -1.16 27.61 -19.38
N GLY A 339 -1.99 27.44 -18.35
CA GLY A 339 -3.37 27.88 -18.34
C GLY A 339 -3.52 29.19 -19.09
N GLY A 340 -4.32 29.17 -20.16
CA GLY A 340 -4.56 30.33 -21.00
C GLY A 340 -4.84 31.55 -20.13
N PRO A 341 -4.30 32.74 -20.47
CA PRO A 341 -4.32 33.91 -19.60
C PRO A 341 -5.74 34.14 -19.12
N GLY A 342 -5.90 34.12 -17.79
CA GLY A 342 -7.18 34.23 -17.11
C GLY A 342 -8.09 35.21 -17.83
N GLY A 343 -9.22 34.70 -18.33
CA GLY A 343 -10.22 35.50 -19.01
C GLY A 343 -10.60 36.66 -18.12
N GLN A 344 -10.08 37.84 -18.45
CA GLN A 344 -10.55 39.09 -17.91
C GLN A 344 -12.05 39.13 -18.18
N ARG A 345 -12.84 38.96 -17.12
CA ARG A 345 -14.25 39.31 -17.13
C ARG A 345 -14.33 40.73 -17.68
N PRO A 346 -15.11 41.01 -18.73
CA PRO A 346 -15.32 42.37 -19.16
C PRO A 346 -15.92 43.15 -17.99
N GLU A 347 -15.25 44.22 -17.58
CA GLU A 347 -15.80 45.21 -16.66
C GLU A 347 -17.18 45.64 -17.20
N GLN A 348 -18.24 45.26 -16.49
CA GLN A 348 -19.54 45.86 -16.71
C GLN A 348 -19.49 47.28 -16.18
N GLY A 349 -19.49 48.25 -17.10
CA GLY A 349 -19.63 49.67 -16.79
C GLY A 349 -20.92 49.96 -16.00
N PRO A 350 -20.98 51.10 -15.28
CA PRO A 350 -22.03 51.36 -14.31
C PRO A 350 -23.36 51.72 -15.00
N GLY A 351 -24.23 50.73 -15.17
CA GLY A 351 -25.57 50.86 -15.74
C GLY A 351 -26.68 50.90 -14.67
N GLN A 352 -26.98 52.11 -14.21
CA GLN A 352 -28.26 52.65 -13.71
C GLN A 352 -29.33 51.68 -13.11
N ARG A 353 -29.65 51.94 -11.83
CA ARG A 353 -30.84 51.42 -11.12
C ARG A 353 -32.15 51.89 -11.78
N PRO A 354 -33.13 51.00 -12.06
CA PRO A 354 -34.47 51.42 -12.43
C PRO A 354 -35.30 51.75 -11.18
N GLY A 355 -35.79 52.98 -11.13
CA GLY A 355 -36.84 53.39 -10.22
C GLY A 355 -38.22 53.20 -10.84
N GLN A 356 -39.13 52.73 -9.99
CA GLN A 356 -40.59 52.92 -10.00
C GLN A 356 -41.47 51.99 -10.86
N ARG A 357 -42.26 51.23 -10.10
CA ARG A 357 -43.54 50.59 -10.44
C ARG A 357 -44.64 51.65 -10.67
N PRO A 358 -45.75 51.27 -11.32
CA PRO A 358 -46.98 50.98 -10.56
C PRO A 358 -47.24 49.49 -10.32
#